data_AF-A0AA38FY09-F1
#
_entry.id   AF-A0AA38FY09-F1
#
_cell.length_a   1.000
_cell.length_b   1.000
_cell.length_c   1.000
_cell.angle_alpha   90.00
_cell.angle_beta   90.00
_cell.angle_gamma   90.00
#
_symmetry.space_group_name_H-M   'P 1'
#
loop_
_entity.id
_entity.type
_entity.pdbx_description
1 polymer ?
#
loop_
_entity_poly.entity_id
_entity_poly.type
_entity_poly.pdbx_seq_one_letter_code
_entity_poly.pdbx_strand_id
1 'polypeptide(L)'
;RLMSGQRTEDWFPVLSANGKVCKAGAALRLSMQYFPIENQMLYRFGIGAGPDYAGVPNTYFPLRKGGRITLYQDAHVPDNILPPVELGHQIWYGHGKCWQDICEAILQARRFIYITGWSIYDKIKLVRGSRDSTLLHSDSTLGDLLKFKSQEGLRVLLFPWDDPTSKDILMFKTEGLMGTHDEETRRFFKNSSVQVLLCPRSAGKKHSWIKQQ
;
A
#
# COMPACT_ATOMS: atom_id res chain seq x y z
N ARG A 1 10.89 -15.85 35.99
CA ARG A 1 11.87 -16.47 35.05
C ARG A 1 12.01 -15.60 33.79
N LEU A 2 10.96 -15.41 32.98
CA LEU A 2 11.01 -14.60 31.75
C LEU A 2 11.48 -13.15 31.97
N MET A 3 11.05 -12.48 33.05
CA MET A 3 11.43 -11.10 33.36
C MET A 3 12.94 -10.86 33.57
N SER A 4 13.73 -11.92 33.78
CA SER A 4 15.19 -11.80 33.89
C SER A 4 15.89 -11.58 32.54
N GLY A 5 15.18 -11.72 31.41
CA GLY A 5 15.73 -11.67 30.05
C GLY A 5 16.52 -12.91 29.63
N GLN A 6 16.77 -13.84 30.55
CA GLN A 6 17.42 -15.11 30.23
C GLN A 6 16.47 -16.02 29.44
N ARG A 7 17.04 -16.76 28.48
CA ARG A 7 16.29 -17.79 27.74
C ARG A 7 15.85 -18.88 28.71
N THR A 8 14.56 -19.18 28.68
CA THR A 8 13.96 -20.29 29.42
C THR A 8 13.48 -21.33 28.43
N GLU A 9 13.91 -22.58 28.60
CA GLU A 9 13.48 -23.71 27.81
C GLU A 9 13.09 -24.86 28.74
N ASP A 10 11.86 -25.35 28.62
CA ASP A 10 11.34 -26.40 29.51
C ASP A 10 10.17 -27.17 28.88
N TRP A 11 9.78 -28.27 29.53
CA TRP A 11 8.57 -29.04 29.24
C TRP A 11 7.39 -28.53 30.08
N PHE A 12 6.33 -28.09 29.42
CA PHE A 12 5.14 -27.54 30.06
C PHE A 12 3.96 -28.50 29.87
N PRO A 13 3.26 -28.93 30.94
CA PRO A 13 2.12 -29.82 30.81
C PRO A 13 0.97 -29.14 30.06
N VAL A 14 0.31 -29.89 29.19
CA VAL A 14 -0.89 -29.38 28.49
C VAL A 14 -2.07 -29.43 29.46
N LEU A 15 -2.67 -28.27 29.72
CA LEU A 15 -3.80 -28.13 30.64
C LEU A 15 -5.12 -28.12 29.87
N SER A 16 -6.15 -28.71 30.47
CA SER A 16 -7.54 -28.59 30.02
C SER A 16 -8.18 -27.32 30.61
N ALA A 17 -9.41 -26.99 30.19
CA ALA A 17 -10.09 -25.76 30.60
C ALA A 17 -10.29 -25.60 32.12
N ASN A 18 -10.26 -26.70 32.88
CA ASN A 18 -10.36 -26.69 34.34
C ASN A 18 -8.99 -26.54 35.04
N GLY A 19 -7.91 -26.28 34.29
CA GLY A 19 -6.55 -26.14 34.81
C GLY A 19 -5.82 -27.45 35.13
N LYS A 20 -6.46 -28.61 34.97
CA LYS A 20 -5.82 -29.93 35.19
C LYS A 20 -5.12 -30.41 33.92
N VAL A 21 -4.05 -31.18 34.11
CA VAL A 21 -3.33 -31.85 33.01
C VAL A 21 -4.32 -32.66 32.16
N CYS A 22 -4.32 -32.43 30.85
CA CYS A 22 -5.31 -33.01 29.96
C CYS A 22 -5.12 -34.54 29.78
N LYS A 23 -3.87 -35.01 29.79
CA LYS A 23 -3.49 -36.42 29.68
C LYS A 23 -2.11 -36.64 30.31
N ALA A 24 -1.92 -37.76 31.01
CA ALA A 24 -0.63 -38.12 31.57
C ALA A 24 0.47 -38.13 30.48
N GLY A 25 1.58 -37.44 30.75
CA GLY A 25 2.69 -37.31 29.81
C GLY A 25 2.47 -36.31 28.65
N ALA A 26 1.31 -35.68 28.53
CA ALA A 26 1.10 -34.65 27.51
C ALA A 26 1.79 -33.34 27.93
N ALA A 27 2.89 -33.02 27.26
CA ALA A 27 3.66 -31.80 27.49
C ALA A 27 4.13 -31.18 26.17
N LEU A 28 4.32 -29.86 26.18
CA LEU A 28 4.92 -29.08 25.09
C LEU A 28 6.29 -28.59 25.54
N ARG A 29 7.31 -28.79 24.70
CA ARG A 29 8.62 -28.16 24.89
C ARG A 29 8.58 -26.76 24.29
N LEU A 30 8.79 -25.74 25.11
CA LEU A 30 8.79 -24.35 24.67
C LEU A 30 10.12 -23.69 25.02
N SER A 31 10.67 -22.90 24.09
CA SER A 31 11.81 -22.00 24.32
C SER A 31 11.34 -20.56 24.17
N MET A 32 11.53 -19.78 25.23
CA MET A 32 11.05 -18.39 25.31
C MET A 32 12.14 -17.49 25.86
N GLN A 33 12.22 -16.28 25.32
CA GLN A 33 13.13 -15.25 25.80
C GLN A 33 12.46 -13.88 25.68
N TYR A 34 12.51 -13.12 26.76
CA TYR A 34 12.05 -11.74 26.78
C TYR A 34 13.22 -10.80 26.53
N PHE A 35 13.04 -9.82 25.63
CA PHE A 35 14.02 -8.79 25.35
C PHE A 35 13.42 -7.43 25.74
N PRO A 36 13.91 -6.81 26.83
CA PRO A 36 13.44 -5.48 27.25
C PRO A 36 13.68 -4.42 26.16
N ILE A 37 12.76 -3.46 26.04
CA ILE A 37 12.83 -2.40 25.01
C ILE A 37 14.05 -1.49 25.22
N GLU A 38 14.45 -1.30 26.48
CA GLU A 38 15.59 -0.51 26.90
C GLU A 38 16.90 -1.07 26.36
N ASN A 39 16.95 -2.36 26.04
CA ASN A 39 18.12 -3.02 25.44
C ASN A 39 18.14 -2.92 23.91
N GLN A 40 17.11 -2.35 23.28
CA GLN A 40 17.10 -2.18 21.83
C GLN A 40 17.87 -0.93 21.41
N MET A 41 18.84 -1.11 20.52
CA MET A 41 19.68 -0.01 20.01
C MET A 41 18.87 1.11 19.35
N LEU A 42 17.84 0.77 18.57
CA LEU A 42 16.94 1.77 17.96
C LEU A 42 16.24 2.63 19.00
N TYR A 43 15.81 2.04 20.12
CA TYR A 43 15.11 2.77 21.17
C TYR A 43 16.05 3.77 21.86
N ARG A 44 17.30 3.39 22.10
CA ARG A 44 18.28 4.22 22.82
C ARG A 44 18.90 5.33 21.96
N PHE A 45 19.16 5.03 20.68
CA PHE A 45 20.00 5.88 19.83
C PHE A 45 19.29 6.40 18.58
N GLY A 46 18.02 6.03 18.37
CA GLY A 46 17.26 6.44 17.21
C GLY A 46 17.69 5.74 15.91
N ILE A 47 17.22 6.30 14.79
CA ILE A 47 17.55 5.80 13.44
C ILE A 47 18.99 6.20 13.10
N GLY A 48 19.75 5.27 12.50
CA GLY A 48 21.09 5.57 12.02
C GLY A 48 22.20 5.34 13.05
N ALA A 49 22.06 4.32 13.90
CA ALA A 49 23.10 3.84 14.83
C ALA A 49 24.33 3.23 14.10
N GLY A 50 24.91 3.98 13.16
CA GLY A 50 26.08 3.61 12.37
C GLY A 50 25.79 3.26 10.90
N PRO A 51 26.85 3.12 10.10
CA PRO A 51 26.76 2.73 8.67
C PRO A 51 26.09 1.36 8.47
N ASP A 52 26.04 0.53 9.52
CA ASP A 52 25.52 -0.83 9.55
C ASP A 52 24.03 -0.93 9.90
N TYR A 53 23.30 0.19 9.97
CA TYR A 53 21.86 0.15 10.19
C TYR A 53 21.16 -0.66 9.09
N ALA A 54 20.58 -1.80 9.48
CA ALA A 54 19.97 -2.78 8.56
C ALA A 54 18.46 -2.51 8.30
N GLY A 55 17.89 -1.48 8.93
CA GLY A 55 16.46 -1.21 8.89
C GLY A 55 15.65 -1.98 9.92
N VAL A 56 14.34 -2.02 9.73
CA VAL A 56 13.42 -2.76 10.60
C VAL A 56 13.64 -4.28 10.38
N PRO A 57 13.90 -5.08 11.43
CA PRO A 57 14.13 -6.51 11.28
C PRO A 57 12.83 -7.28 10.99
N ASN A 58 12.97 -8.52 10.50
CA ASN A 58 11.87 -9.46 10.26
C ASN A 58 10.79 -8.94 9.29
N THR A 59 11.17 -8.10 8.33
CA THR A 59 10.28 -7.60 7.27
C THR A 59 10.49 -8.35 5.96
N TYR A 60 9.42 -8.45 5.16
CA TYR A 60 9.50 -9.07 3.83
C TYR A 60 10.41 -8.27 2.88
N PHE A 61 10.35 -6.93 2.97
CA PHE A 61 11.23 -6.05 2.20
C PHE A 61 12.34 -5.50 3.11
N PRO A 62 13.63 -5.72 2.76
CA PRO A 62 14.76 -5.19 3.50
C PRO A 62 14.98 -3.70 3.18
N LEU A 63 15.80 -3.04 4.00
CA LEU A 63 16.25 -1.67 3.74
C LEU A 63 17.03 -1.60 2.41
N ARG A 64 16.70 -0.61 1.57
CA ARG A 64 17.44 -0.30 0.35
C ARG A 64 18.12 1.06 0.49
N LYS A 65 19.40 1.13 0.10
CA LYS A 65 20.21 2.36 0.12
C LYS A 65 20.28 2.96 -1.30
N GLY A 66 20.57 4.26 -1.40
CA GLY A 66 20.68 4.97 -2.68
C GLY A 66 19.34 5.33 -3.34
N GLY A 67 18.21 5.18 -2.63
CA GLY A 67 16.90 5.63 -3.10
C GLY A 67 16.75 7.15 -3.00
N ARG A 68 15.99 7.73 -3.92
CA ARG A 68 15.51 9.11 -3.84
C ARG A 68 14.03 9.11 -3.49
N ILE A 69 13.66 9.84 -2.44
CA ILE A 69 12.27 9.97 -1.98
C ILE A 69 11.82 11.39 -2.30
N THR A 70 10.71 11.51 -3.04
CA THR A 70 9.99 12.78 -3.20
C THR A 70 8.82 12.77 -2.22
N LEU A 71 8.74 13.78 -1.36
CA LEU A 71 7.63 13.95 -0.42
C LEU A 71 6.55 14.79 -1.07
N TYR A 72 5.31 14.31 -0.99
CA TYR A 72 4.16 15.00 -1.52
C TYR A 72 3.27 15.49 -0.39
N GLN A 73 3.03 16.79 -0.37
CA GLN A 73 1.98 17.42 0.41
C GLN A 73 0.77 17.55 -0.51
N ASP A 74 -0.33 16.88 -0.17
CA ASP A 74 -1.55 16.84 -0.98
C ASP A 74 -1.34 16.31 -2.42
N ALA A 75 -2.39 16.38 -3.24
CA ALA A 75 -2.33 15.99 -4.65
C ALA A 75 -1.60 17.03 -5.52
N HIS A 76 -1.72 18.30 -5.16
CA HIS A 76 -1.14 19.44 -5.85
C HIS A 76 -0.95 20.60 -4.87
N VAL A 77 0.18 21.30 -5.01
CA VAL A 77 0.46 22.54 -4.30
C VAL A 77 0.75 23.61 -5.36
N PRO A 78 -0.01 24.72 -5.39
CA PRO A 78 0.29 25.86 -6.23
C PRO A 78 1.68 26.45 -5.95
N ASP A 79 2.26 27.11 -6.95
CA ASP A 79 3.55 27.76 -6.76
C ASP A 79 3.42 28.98 -5.83
N ASN A 80 4.46 29.21 -5.00
CA ASN A 80 4.63 30.38 -4.15
C ASN A 80 3.57 30.60 -3.05
N ILE A 81 2.73 29.61 -2.73
CA ILE A 81 1.76 29.73 -1.63
C ILE A 81 2.32 29.28 -0.28
N LEU A 82 3.37 28.45 -0.29
CA LEU A 82 4.03 27.97 0.92
C LEU A 82 5.29 28.80 1.20
N PRO A 83 5.62 29.02 2.48
CA PRO A 83 6.83 29.75 2.83
C PRO A 83 8.08 28.98 2.36
N PRO A 84 9.14 29.69 1.95
CA PRO A 84 10.39 29.04 1.59
C PRO A 84 11.00 28.36 2.82
N VAL A 85 11.47 27.12 2.64
CA VAL A 85 12.14 26.35 3.70
C VAL A 85 13.58 26.12 3.29
N GLU A 86 14.52 26.68 4.04
CA GLU A 86 15.94 26.45 3.83
C GLU A 86 16.35 25.09 4.44
N LEU A 87 17.00 24.26 3.64
CA LEU A 87 17.65 23.02 4.05
C LEU A 87 19.14 23.27 4.27
N GLY A 88 19.85 22.29 4.83
CA GLY A 88 21.30 22.35 4.96
C GLY A 88 22.00 22.63 3.63
N HIS A 89 23.16 23.32 3.68
CA HIS A 89 23.95 23.71 2.52
C HIS A 89 23.28 24.75 1.60
N GLN A 90 22.45 25.65 2.14
CA GLN A 90 21.80 26.74 1.38
C GLN A 90 20.90 26.24 0.23
N ILE A 91 20.36 25.03 0.38
CA ILE A 91 19.43 24.44 -0.59
C ILE A 91 18.02 24.78 -0.16
N TRP A 92 17.20 25.30 -1.06
CA TRP A 92 15.79 25.55 -0.78
C TRP A 92 14.94 24.30 -1.05
N TYR A 93 14.01 24.01 -0.15
CA TYR A 93 13.08 22.89 -0.31
C TYR A 93 12.14 23.13 -1.49
N GLY A 94 12.16 22.22 -2.46
CA GLY A 94 11.21 22.20 -3.57
C GLY A 94 9.99 21.34 -3.23
N HIS A 95 8.81 21.94 -3.25
CA HIS A 95 7.56 21.22 -3.03
C HIS A 95 7.19 20.37 -4.25
N GLY A 96 7.06 19.05 -4.07
CA GLY A 96 6.64 18.13 -5.13
C GLY A 96 5.15 18.27 -5.48
N LYS A 97 4.78 17.99 -6.73
CA LYS A 97 3.39 18.05 -7.23
C LYS A 97 2.91 16.65 -7.60
N CYS A 98 2.35 15.92 -6.62
CA CYS A 98 2.05 14.49 -6.71
C CYS A 98 1.35 14.05 -8.01
N TRP A 99 0.19 14.64 -8.32
CA TRP A 99 -0.58 14.23 -9.50
C TRP A 99 0.07 14.66 -10.82
N GLN A 100 0.85 15.74 -10.81
CA GLN A 100 1.63 16.15 -11.96
C GLN A 100 2.75 15.14 -12.23
N ASP A 101 3.51 14.75 -11.20
CA ASP A 101 4.57 13.75 -11.32
C ASP A 101 4.01 12.37 -11.73
N ILE A 102 2.84 11.98 -11.22
CA ILE A 102 2.15 10.75 -11.66
C ILE A 102 1.77 10.84 -13.14
N CYS A 103 1.21 11.97 -13.58
CA CYS A 103 0.84 12.18 -14.99
C CYS A 103 2.08 12.08 -15.90
N GLU A 104 3.17 12.75 -15.51
CA GLU A 104 4.44 12.72 -16.23
C GLU A 104 5.02 11.30 -16.27
N ALA A 105 5.00 10.56 -15.16
CA ALA A 105 5.47 9.18 -15.10
C ALA A 105 4.67 8.25 -16.04
N ILE A 106 3.34 8.43 -16.12
CA ILE A 106 2.49 7.68 -17.06
C ILE A 106 2.84 8.03 -18.51
N LEU A 107 2.97 9.32 -18.83
CA LEU A 107 3.29 9.79 -20.18
C LEU A 107 4.67 9.30 -20.64
N GLN A 108 5.67 9.35 -19.76
CA GLN A 108 7.04 8.93 -20.06
C GLN A 108 7.26 7.42 -20.02
N ALA A 109 6.30 6.63 -19.52
CA ALA A 109 6.42 5.19 -19.50
C ALA A 109 6.62 4.63 -20.92
N ARG A 110 7.45 3.59 -21.04
CA ARG A 110 7.78 2.91 -22.32
C ARG A 110 7.57 1.40 -22.32
N ARG A 111 7.26 0.80 -21.17
CA ARG A 111 7.22 -0.67 -21.01
C ARG A 111 5.93 -1.14 -20.35
N PHE A 112 5.69 -0.66 -19.13
CA PHE A 112 4.51 -1.05 -18.36
C PHE A 112 4.02 0.08 -17.46
N ILE A 113 2.74 0.01 -17.12
CA ILE A 113 2.09 0.85 -16.12
C ILE A 113 1.23 -0.07 -15.25
N TYR A 114 1.57 -0.21 -13.97
CA TYR A 114 0.80 -1.02 -13.01
C TYR A 114 0.23 -0.11 -11.94
N ILE A 115 -1.08 -0.21 -11.70
CA ILE A 115 -1.77 0.62 -10.71
C ILE A 115 -2.63 -0.29 -9.85
N THR A 116 -2.47 -0.15 -8.54
CA THR A 116 -3.33 -0.79 -7.53
C THR A 116 -4.00 0.30 -6.72
N GLY A 117 -5.29 0.18 -6.44
CA GLY A 117 -6.01 1.20 -5.70
C GLY A 117 -7.23 0.63 -5.00
N TRP A 118 -7.58 1.22 -3.86
CA TRP A 118 -8.86 0.92 -3.21
C TRP A 118 -10.03 1.35 -4.10
N SER A 119 -9.92 2.51 -4.74
CA SER A 119 -10.79 2.96 -5.82
C SER A 119 -9.92 3.63 -6.88
N ILE A 120 -10.22 3.35 -8.15
CA ILE A 120 -9.66 4.03 -9.31
C ILE A 120 -10.86 4.59 -10.04
N TYR A 121 -10.82 5.88 -10.41
CA TYR A 121 -11.89 6.52 -11.17
C TYR A 121 -11.33 7.05 -12.47
N ASP A 122 -11.77 6.49 -13.59
CA ASP A 122 -11.22 6.77 -14.92
C ASP A 122 -11.39 8.23 -15.35
N LYS A 123 -12.44 8.93 -14.87
CA LYS A 123 -12.78 10.28 -15.34
C LYS A 123 -12.02 11.42 -14.66
N ILE A 124 -11.18 11.15 -13.66
CA ILE A 124 -10.41 12.21 -13.01
C ILE A 124 -9.36 12.78 -13.96
N LYS A 125 -9.11 14.08 -13.89
CA LYS A 125 -7.93 14.71 -14.49
C LYS A 125 -6.86 14.91 -13.42
N LEU A 126 -5.65 14.42 -13.70
CA LEU A 126 -4.49 14.51 -12.80
C LEU A 126 -3.94 15.94 -12.73
N VAL A 127 -3.86 16.62 -13.87
CA VAL A 127 -3.45 18.03 -13.95
C VAL A 127 -4.71 18.86 -14.17
N ARG A 128 -4.88 19.92 -13.39
CA ARG A 128 -6.07 20.79 -13.44
C ARG A 128 -5.64 22.25 -13.41
N GLY A 129 -6.28 23.09 -14.21
CA GLY A 129 -6.08 24.54 -14.18
C GLY A 129 -4.70 25.02 -14.66
N SER A 130 -3.89 24.17 -15.30
CA SER A 130 -2.66 24.61 -15.95
C SER A 130 -3.00 25.46 -17.17
N ARG A 131 -2.54 26.71 -17.20
CA ARG A 131 -2.56 27.55 -18.41
C ARG A 131 -1.38 27.25 -19.34
N ASP A 132 -0.49 26.35 -18.92
CA ASP A 132 0.65 25.93 -19.69
C ASP A 132 0.20 24.89 -20.73
N SER A 133 -0.07 25.38 -21.94
CA SER A 133 -0.48 24.59 -23.11
C SER A 133 0.61 23.63 -23.60
N THR A 134 1.81 23.67 -23.01
CA THR A 134 2.93 22.79 -23.36
C THR A 134 2.84 21.40 -22.71
N LEU A 135 2.03 21.23 -21.66
CA LEU A 135 1.79 19.93 -21.06
C LEU A 135 0.80 19.13 -21.93
N LEU A 136 1.35 18.36 -22.88
CA LEU A 136 0.59 17.39 -23.67
C LEU A 136 -0.31 16.56 -22.76
N HIS A 137 -1.60 16.42 -23.10
CA HIS A 137 -2.60 15.65 -22.35
C HIS A 137 -2.99 16.21 -20.96
N SER A 138 -2.68 17.46 -20.63
CA SER A 138 -3.13 18.11 -19.39
C SER A 138 -4.65 18.07 -19.19
N ASP A 139 -5.41 18.04 -20.29
CA ASP A 139 -6.86 17.94 -20.29
C ASP A 139 -7.42 16.51 -20.37
N SER A 140 -6.58 15.49 -20.54
CA SER A 140 -7.02 14.11 -20.64
C SER A 140 -7.44 13.54 -19.28
N THR A 141 -8.45 12.69 -19.29
CA THR A 141 -8.79 11.89 -18.10
C THR A 141 -7.73 10.82 -17.88
N LEU A 142 -7.63 10.31 -16.63
CA LEU A 142 -6.75 9.19 -16.30
C LEU A 142 -7.05 7.98 -17.19
N GLY A 143 -8.34 7.70 -17.43
CA GLY A 143 -8.81 6.61 -18.27
C GLY A 143 -8.32 6.72 -19.71
N ASP A 144 -8.49 7.89 -20.31
CA ASP A 144 -8.06 8.14 -21.68
C ASP A 144 -6.54 8.07 -21.83
N LEU A 145 -5.81 8.61 -20.84
CA LEU A 145 -4.36 8.54 -20.80
C LEU A 145 -3.85 7.09 -20.77
N LEU A 146 -4.46 6.24 -19.93
CA LEU A 146 -4.09 4.83 -19.84
C LEU A 146 -4.44 4.05 -21.12
N LYS A 147 -5.59 4.35 -21.75
CA LYS A 147 -5.94 3.78 -23.06
C LYS A 147 -4.94 4.18 -24.13
N PHE A 148 -4.60 5.46 -24.21
CA PHE A 148 -3.60 5.99 -25.14
C PHE A 148 -2.27 5.26 -24.98
N LYS A 149 -1.74 5.16 -23.76
CA LYS A 149 -0.49 4.43 -23.50
C LYS A 149 -0.58 2.94 -23.84
N SER A 150 -1.74 2.30 -23.61
CA SER A 150 -1.93 0.89 -24.00
C SER A 150 -1.94 0.68 -25.52
N GLN A 151 -2.38 1.66 -26.30
CA GLN A 151 -2.38 1.63 -27.76
C GLN A 151 -0.97 1.82 -28.34
N GLU A 152 -0.07 2.49 -27.62
CA GLU A 152 1.36 2.53 -27.94
C GLU A 152 2.08 1.18 -27.71
N GLY A 153 1.38 0.16 -27.23
CA GLY A 153 1.91 -1.19 -26.99
C GLY A 153 2.47 -1.41 -25.59
N LEU A 154 2.24 -0.49 -24.64
CA LEU A 154 2.61 -0.70 -23.25
C LEU A 154 1.68 -1.71 -22.57
N ARG A 155 2.24 -2.49 -21.66
CA ARG A 155 1.44 -3.31 -20.76
C ARG A 155 0.83 -2.45 -19.65
N VAL A 156 -0.49 -2.26 -19.68
CA VAL A 156 -1.22 -1.51 -18.65
C VAL A 156 -2.10 -2.47 -17.85
N LEU A 157 -1.80 -2.65 -16.56
CA LEU A 157 -2.54 -3.52 -15.65
C LEU A 157 -3.08 -2.73 -14.45
N LEU A 158 -4.38 -2.85 -14.20
CA LEU A 158 -5.06 -2.22 -13.07
C LEU A 158 -5.60 -3.28 -12.11
N PHE A 159 -5.38 -3.07 -10.82
CA PHE A 159 -5.84 -3.91 -9.72
C PHE A 159 -6.68 -3.09 -8.72
N PRO A 160 -7.88 -2.62 -9.11
CA PRO A 160 -8.80 -2.02 -8.16
C PRO A 160 -9.31 -3.08 -7.18
N TRP A 161 -9.59 -2.67 -5.93
CA TRP A 161 -10.30 -3.52 -4.98
C TRP A 161 -11.70 -3.83 -5.51
N ASP A 162 -12.11 -5.10 -5.41
CA ASP A 162 -13.45 -5.59 -5.76
C ASP A 162 -14.37 -5.34 -4.56
N ASP A 163 -15.26 -4.35 -4.67
CA ASP A 163 -16.23 -4.03 -3.64
C ASP A 163 -17.36 -5.07 -3.68
N PRO A 164 -17.49 -5.92 -2.65
CA PRO A 164 -18.47 -7.00 -2.63
C PRO A 164 -19.93 -6.50 -2.63
N THR A 165 -20.15 -5.20 -2.39
CA THR A 165 -21.45 -4.54 -2.43
C THR A 165 -21.76 -3.86 -3.78
N SER A 166 -20.74 -3.67 -4.63
CA SER A 166 -20.88 -3.22 -6.02
C SER A 166 -21.35 -4.38 -6.91
N LYS A 167 -22.57 -4.90 -6.71
CA LYS A 167 -23.10 -5.98 -7.55
C LYS A 167 -24.06 -5.47 -8.61
N ASP A 168 -23.87 -5.95 -9.84
CA ASP A 168 -24.84 -5.83 -10.93
C ASP A 168 -25.96 -6.87 -10.71
N ILE A 169 -26.92 -6.56 -9.83
CA ILE A 169 -28.10 -7.41 -9.65
C ILE A 169 -29.13 -7.00 -10.70
N LEU A 170 -29.20 -7.80 -11.77
CA LEU A 170 -30.34 -7.88 -12.69
C LEU A 170 -30.87 -6.51 -13.18
N MET A 171 -29.98 -5.69 -13.77
CA MET A 171 -30.23 -4.33 -14.29
C MET A 171 -30.33 -3.18 -13.27
N PHE A 172 -30.21 -3.45 -11.97
CA PHE A 172 -30.07 -2.38 -10.97
C PHE A 172 -28.60 -2.23 -10.58
N LYS A 173 -27.98 -1.15 -11.06
CA LYS A 173 -26.65 -0.72 -10.62
C LYS A 173 -26.79 -0.15 -9.21
N THR A 174 -26.41 -0.92 -8.20
CA THR A 174 -26.11 -0.32 -6.90
C THR A 174 -24.70 0.23 -6.97
N GLU A 175 -24.55 1.55 -6.86
CA GLU A 175 -23.27 2.11 -6.43
C GLU A 175 -22.91 1.40 -5.12
N GLY A 176 -21.73 0.77 -5.07
CA GLY A 176 -21.29 0.06 -3.88
C GLY A 176 -21.44 0.96 -2.66
N LEU A 177 -21.78 0.37 -1.51
CA LEU A 177 -22.02 1.11 -0.28
C LEU A 177 -20.79 1.94 0.16
N MET A 178 -19.63 1.60 -0.39
CA MET A 178 -18.35 2.24 -0.12
C MET A 178 -17.95 3.31 -1.14
N GLY A 179 -18.78 3.62 -2.14
CA GLY A 179 -18.47 4.66 -3.14
C GLY A 179 -17.23 4.33 -3.99
N THR A 180 -17.04 3.05 -4.30
CA THR A 180 -15.97 2.60 -5.21
C THR A 180 -16.45 2.68 -6.66
N HIS A 181 -15.52 2.96 -7.59
CA HIS A 181 -15.79 3.01 -9.03
C HIS A 181 -15.19 1.79 -9.76
N ASP A 182 -15.09 0.65 -9.07
CA ASP A 182 -14.40 -0.54 -9.55
C ASP A 182 -15.07 -1.16 -10.79
N GLU A 183 -16.38 -1.44 -10.74
CA GLU A 183 -17.12 -1.98 -11.87
C GLU A 183 -17.31 -0.97 -13.00
N GLU A 184 -17.46 0.32 -12.67
CA GLU A 184 -17.50 1.39 -13.68
C GLU A 184 -16.18 1.46 -14.45
N THR A 185 -15.05 1.49 -13.73
CA THR A 185 -13.71 1.54 -14.30
C THR A 185 -13.42 0.29 -15.13
N ARG A 186 -13.79 -0.90 -14.64
CA ARG A 186 -13.66 -2.14 -15.41
C ARG A 186 -14.43 -2.07 -16.72
N ARG A 187 -15.68 -1.60 -16.70
CA ARG A 187 -16.51 -1.43 -17.91
C ARG A 187 -15.89 -0.42 -18.87
N PHE A 188 -15.35 0.69 -18.37
CA PHE A 188 -14.69 1.71 -19.19
C PHE A 188 -13.53 1.13 -20.03
N PHE A 189 -12.75 0.20 -19.47
CA PHE A 189 -11.61 -0.43 -20.14
C PHE A 189 -11.93 -1.71 -20.92
N LYS A 190 -13.16 -2.23 -20.88
CA LYS A 190 -13.56 -3.54 -21.46
C LYS A 190 -13.15 -3.75 -22.91
N ASN A 191 -13.17 -2.70 -23.73
CA ASN A 191 -12.84 -2.75 -25.16
C ASN A 191 -11.51 -2.05 -25.47
N SER A 192 -10.57 -2.06 -24.53
CA SER A 192 -9.23 -1.49 -24.68
C SER A 192 -8.15 -2.52 -24.38
N SER A 193 -6.89 -2.20 -24.68
CA SER A 193 -5.74 -3.05 -24.34
C SER A 193 -5.33 -2.98 -22.85
N VAL A 194 -5.99 -2.12 -22.07
CA VAL A 194 -5.80 -2.04 -20.62
C VAL A 194 -6.48 -3.23 -19.95
N GLN A 195 -5.75 -3.98 -19.14
CA GLN A 195 -6.30 -5.11 -18.40
C GLN A 195 -6.67 -4.69 -16.98
N VAL A 196 -7.91 -4.99 -16.59
CA VAL A 196 -8.44 -4.68 -15.25
C VAL A 196 -8.77 -5.98 -14.53
N LEU A 197 -8.17 -6.19 -13.37
CA LEU A 197 -8.40 -7.34 -12.51
C LEU A 197 -8.98 -6.83 -11.18
N LEU A 198 -10.29 -7.00 -11.00
CA LEU A 198 -10.94 -6.72 -9.71
C LEU A 198 -10.36 -7.66 -8.65
N CYS A 199 -9.88 -7.10 -7.55
CA CYS A 199 -9.15 -7.81 -6.53
C CYS A 199 -10.00 -7.99 -5.26
N PRO A 200 -10.72 -9.12 -5.11
CA PRO A 200 -11.50 -9.38 -3.90
C PRO A 200 -10.58 -9.57 -2.70
N ARG A 201 -11.01 -9.01 -1.57
CA ARG A 201 -10.36 -9.22 -0.28
C ARG A 201 -11.29 -9.95 0.67
N SER A 202 -10.98 -11.21 0.94
CA SER A 202 -11.58 -11.93 2.07
C SER A 202 -10.91 -11.46 3.36
N ALA A 203 -11.69 -10.97 4.32
CA ALA A 203 -11.21 -10.81 5.69
C ALA A 203 -10.74 -12.19 6.20
N GLY A 204 -9.55 -12.27 6.78
CA GLY A 204 -9.00 -13.51 7.33
C GLY A 204 -9.96 -14.17 8.32
N LYS A 205 -9.84 -15.50 8.48
CA LYS A 205 -10.72 -16.39 9.27
C LYS A 205 -11.67 -15.64 10.20
N LYS A 206 -12.91 -15.43 9.76
CA LYS A 206 -14.03 -15.28 10.68
C LYS A 206 -14.06 -16.56 11.50
N HIS A 207 -13.44 -16.55 12.68
CA HIS A 207 -13.64 -17.60 13.66
C HIS A 207 -15.13 -17.59 13.98
N SER A 208 -15.82 -18.67 13.61
CA SER A 208 -17.27 -18.86 13.63
C SER A 208 -18.00 -18.53 12.32
N TRP A 209 -18.10 -19.56 11.48
CA TRP A 209 -19.41 -20.08 11.13
C TRP A 209 -19.44 -21.48 11.75
N ILE A 210 -20.58 -21.89 12.30
CA ILE A 210 -20.95 -23.26 12.67
C ILE A 210 -19.94 -24.29 12.15
N LYS A 211 -19.33 -25.06 13.08
CA LYS A 211 -18.45 -26.20 12.75
C LYS A 211 -19.02 -26.90 11.52
N GLN A 212 -18.24 -26.89 10.43
CA GLN A 212 -18.52 -27.68 9.24
C GLN A 212 -18.77 -29.12 9.68
N GLN A 213 -20.04 -29.53 9.63
CA GLN A 213 -20.49 -30.90 9.48
C GLN A 213 -21.16 -31.00 8.12
#